data_AF-A0A1C6CK08-F1
#
_entry.id   AF-A0A1C6CK08-F1
#
_cell.length_a   1.000
_cell.length_b   1.000
_cell.length_c   1.000
_cell.angle_alpha   90.00
_cell.angle_beta   90.00
_cell.angle_gamma   90.00
#
_symmetry.space_group_name_H-M   'P 1'
#
loop_
_entity.id
_entity.type
_entity.pdbx_description
1 polymer ?
#
loop_
_entity_poly.entity_id
_entity_poly.type
_entity_poly.pdbx_seq_one_letter_code
_entity_poly.pdbx_strand_id
1 'polypeptide(L)' 'MEKAPGLTAYQIAGRMRWSIRCRNWADFPLAQKFFAVGEALAHLDHLEAQGRVFRQEIHGKRVYFAGVGDKI' A
#
# COMPACT_ATOMS: atom_id res chain seq x y z
N MET A 1 13.42 -16.61 -6.20
CA MET A 1 12.84 -15.25 -6.17
C MET A 1 12.35 -15.02 -4.77
N GLU A 2 13.05 -14.20 -3.98
CA GLU A 2 12.53 -13.79 -2.67
C GLU A 2 11.18 -13.10 -2.90
N LYS A 3 10.10 -13.67 -2.37
CA LYS A 3 8.82 -12.98 -2.32
C LYS A 3 9.07 -11.74 -1.47
N ALA A 4 8.95 -10.55 -2.07
CA ALA A 4 9.05 -9.30 -1.34
C ALA A 4 8.17 -9.40 -0.07
N PRO A 5 8.68 -8.95 1.09
CA PRO A 5 7.90 -9.01 2.32
C PRO A 5 6.60 -8.24 2.07
N GLY A 6 5.47 -8.90 2.27
CA GLY A 6 4.17 -8.29 2.04
C GLY A 6 4.07 -6.96 2.79
N LEU A 7 3.33 -6.02 2.23
CA LEU A 7 3.30 -4.64 2.72
C LEU A 7 1.92 -4.27 3.23
N THR A 8 1.87 -3.50 4.30
CA THR A 8 0.62 -2.86 4.74
C THR A 8 0.26 -1.71 3.80
N ALA A 9 -1.03 -1.35 3.75
CA ALA A 9 -1.49 -0.19 2.99
C ALA A 9 -0.78 1.11 3.42
N TYR A 10 -0.42 1.25 4.70
CA TYR A 10 0.38 2.39 5.19
C TYR A 10 1.77 2.45 4.57
N GLN A 11 2.46 1.32 4.46
CA GLN A 11 3.78 1.25 3.84
C GLN A 11 3.70 1.48 2.33
N ILE A 12 2.63 0.98 1.68
CA ILE A 12 2.38 1.19 0.26
C ILE A 12 2.10 2.68 -0.02
N ALA A 13 1.22 3.31 0.76
CA ALA A 13 0.93 4.74 0.66
C ALA A 13 2.20 5.59 0.79
N GLY A 14 3.10 5.25 1.72
CA GLY A 14 4.38 5.93 1.87
C GLY A 14 5.37 5.77 0.69
N ARG A 15 5.12 4.81 -0.21
CA ARG A 15 5.91 4.58 -1.45
C ARG A 15 5.25 5.16 -2.70
N MET A 16 3.99 5.58 -2.61
CA MET A 16 3.28 6.26 -3.70
C MET A 16 3.79 7.70 -3.85
N ARG A 17 3.57 8.28 -5.03
CA ARG A 17 3.87 9.69 -5.30
C ARG A 17 2.66 10.54 -4.94
N TRP A 18 2.88 11.54 -4.10
CA TRP A 18 1.86 12.50 -3.68
C TRP A 18 2.30 13.91 -4.04
N SER A 19 1.37 14.74 -4.49
CA SER A 19 1.63 16.16 -4.74
C SER A 19 1.52 16.98 -3.45
N ILE A 20 2.35 16.67 -2.46
CA ILE A 20 2.36 17.32 -1.14
C ILE A 20 3.78 17.78 -0.80
N ARG A 21 3.90 18.96 -0.20
CA ARG A 21 5.20 19.53 0.20
C ARG A 21 5.68 18.91 1.52
N CYS A 22 6.30 17.75 1.43
CA CYS A 22 6.95 17.06 2.55
C CYS A 22 8.24 16.38 2.10
N ARG A 23 9.23 16.24 3.00
CA ARG A 23 10.53 15.63 2.66
C ARG A 23 10.46 14.11 2.54
N ASN A 24 9.60 13.49 3.34
CA ASN A 24 9.42 12.05 3.40
C ASN A 24 8.06 11.72 4.04
N TRP A 25 7.72 10.44 4.06
CA TRP A 25 6.47 9.95 4.66
C TRP A 25 6.38 10.19 6.18
N ALA A 26 7.48 10.28 6.91
CA ALA A 26 7.43 10.59 8.35
C ALA A 26 6.92 12.02 8.58
N ASP A 27 7.39 12.99 7.77
CA ASP A 27 7.02 14.41 7.80
C ASP A 27 5.63 14.73 7.22
N PHE A 28 4.91 13.72 6.68
CA PHE A 28 3.61 13.92 6.06
C PHE A 28 2.54 14.37 7.10
N PRO A 29 1.71 15.39 6.83
CA PRO A 29 0.70 15.85 7.78
C PRO A 29 -0.25 14.71 8.18
N LEU A 30 -0.49 14.51 9.48
CA LEU A 30 -1.25 13.36 9.99
C LEU A 30 -2.65 13.24 9.35
N ALA A 31 -3.38 14.35 9.24
CA ALA A 31 -4.70 14.36 8.60
C ALA A 31 -4.63 13.92 7.13
N GLN A 32 -3.60 14.34 6.40
CA GLN A 32 -3.39 13.96 5.00
C GLN A 32 -2.91 12.50 4.86
N LYS A 33 -2.20 11.94 5.86
CA LYS A 33 -1.87 10.51 5.87
C LYS A 33 -3.12 9.65 5.84
N PHE A 34 -4.19 10.03 6.55
CA PHE A 34 -5.45 9.27 6.51
C PHE A 34 -6.02 9.20 5.10
N PHE A 35 -6.04 10.33 4.37
CA PHE A 35 -6.49 10.36 2.97
C PHE A 35 -5.57 9.54 2.06
N ALA A 36 -4.26 9.72 2.17
CA ALA A 36 -3.28 8.97 1.36
C ALA A 36 -3.39 7.45 1.57
N VAL A 37 -3.59 7.00 2.82
CA VAL A 37 -3.81 5.59 3.14
C VAL A 37 -5.16 5.11 2.62
N GLY A 38 -6.21 5.93 2.71
CA GLY A 38 -7.54 5.63 2.16
C GLY A 38 -7.52 5.45 0.64
N GLU A 39 -6.85 6.36 -0.09
CA GLU A 39 -6.65 6.24 -1.53
C GLU A 39 -5.84 5.00 -1.90
N ALA A 40 -4.75 4.71 -1.16
CA ALA A 40 -3.98 3.48 -1.36
C ALA A 40 -4.84 2.22 -1.14
N LEU A 41 -5.71 2.21 -0.13
CA LEU A 41 -6.66 1.12 0.10
C LEU A 41 -7.63 0.95 -1.07
N ALA A 42 -8.21 2.03 -1.58
CA ALA A 42 -9.14 1.98 -2.71
C ALA A 42 -8.47 1.39 -3.97
N HIS A 43 -7.21 1.76 -4.23
CA HIS A 43 -6.44 1.16 -5.31
C HIS A 43 -6.15 -0.33 -5.08
N LEU A 44 -5.81 -0.73 -3.85
CA LEU A 44 -5.55 -2.12 -3.52
C LEU A 44 -6.80 -2.99 -3.64
N ASP A 45 -7.96 -2.48 -3.20
CA ASP A 45 -9.24 -3.19 -3.36
C ASP A 45 -9.59 -3.36 -4.85
N HIS A 46 -9.33 -2.34 -5.68
CA HIS A 46 -9.49 -2.45 -7.13
C HIS A 46 -8.56 -3.50 -7.76
N LEU A 47 -7.29 -3.53 -7.37
CA LEU A 47 -6.30 -4.49 -7.86
C LEU A 47 -6.58 -5.92 -7.37
N GLU A 48 -7.07 -6.07 -6.14
CA GLU A 48 -7.52 -7.36 -5.58
C GLU A 48 -8.70 -7.92 -6.38
N ALA A 49 -9.69 -7.07 -6.71
CA ALA A 49 -10.81 -7.46 -7.58
C ALA A 49 -10.38 -7.90 -8.98
N GLN A 50 -9.23 -7.42 -9.47
CA GLN A 50 -8.61 -7.83 -10.74
C GLN A 50 -7.68 -9.06 -10.61
N GLY A 51 -7.50 -9.61 -9.40
CA GLY A 51 -6.57 -10.72 -9.15
C GLY A 51 -5.09 -10.34 -9.25
N ARG A 52 -4.78 -9.04 -9.27
CA ARG A 52 -3.41 -8.50 -9.44
C ARG A 52 -2.68 -8.30 -8.12
N VAL A 53 -3.41 -8.27 -7.02
CA VAL A 53 -2.89 -8.21 -5.66
C VAL A 53 -3.65 -9.21 -4.80
N PHE A 54 -2.96 -9.81 -3.84
CA PHE A 54 -3.56 -10.67 -2.82
C PHE A 54 -3.30 -10.10 -1.43
N ARG A 55 -4.28 -10.25 -0.55
CA ARG A 55 -4.19 -9.84 0.85
C ARG A 55 -4.17 -11.02 1.79
N GLN A 56 -3.40 -10.92 2.87
CA GLN A 56 -3.44 -11.84 4.01
C GLN A 56 -3.56 -11.05 5.30
N GLU A 57 -4.11 -11.67 6.33
CA GLU A 57 -4.05 -11.15 7.69
C GLU A 57 -2.86 -11.79 8.43
N ILE A 58 -1.94 -10.95 8.90
CA ILE A 58 -0.74 -11.37 9.62
C ILE A 58 -0.65 -10.52 10.88
N HIS A 59 -0.68 -11.16 12.05
CA HIS A 59 -0.67 -10.49 13.36
C HIS A 59 -1.73 -9.37 13.49
N GLY A 60 -2.95 -9.61 13.02
CA GLY A 60 -4.05 -8.64 13.05
C GLY A 60 -3.90 -7.46 12.09
N LYS A 61 -2.97 -7.55 11.12
CA LYS A 61 -2.76 -6.53 10.09
C LYS A 61 -3.03 -7.11 8.71
N ARG A 62 -3.70 -6.33 7.87
CA ARG A 62 -3.86 -6.62 6.44
C ARG A 62 -2.55 -6.31 5.71
N VAL A 63 -2.00 -7.33 5.06
CA VAL A 63 -0.73 -7.30 4.34
C VAL A 63 -0.98 -7.72 2.89
N TYR A 64 -0.43 -6.97 1.95
CA TYR A 64 -0.67 -7.10 0.52
C TYR A 64 0.57 -7.62 -0.21
N PHE A 65 0.35 -8.46 -1.22
CA PHE A 65 1.35 -9.11 -2.06
C PHE A 65 0.95 -8.94 -3.53
N ALA A 66 1.90 -8.83 -4.45
CA ALA A 66 1.57 -8.85 -5.88
C ALA A 66 1.06 -10.22 -6.31
N GLY A 67 0.18 -10.18 -7.32
CA GLY A 67 -0.31 -11.34 -8.02
C GLY A 67 0.77 -11.99 -8.87
N VAL A 68 0.60 -13.29 -9.16
CA VAL A 68 1.55 -14.06 -9.97
C VAL A 68 1.55 -13.49 -11.39
N GLY A 69 2.57 -12.68 -11.71
CA GLY A 69 2.75 -12.03 -13.01
C GLY A 69 3.12 -10.55 -12.96
N ASP A 70 2.77 -9.85 -11.87
CA ASP A 70 3.17 -8.46 -11.65
C ASP A 70 4.54 -8.45 -10.93
N LYS A 71 5.59 -7.98 -11.62
CA LYS A 71 6.87 -7.66 -10.97
C LYS A 71 6.67 -6.39 -10.15
N ILE A 72 6.83 -6.48 -8.83
CA ILE A 72 6.97 -5.31 -7.93
C ILE A 72 8.37 -4.73 -8.09
#